data_AF-A0A150G0I2-F1
#
_entry.id   AF-A0A150G0I2-F1
#
_cell.length_a   1.000
_cell.length_b   1.000
_cell.length_c   1.000
_cell.angle_alpha   90.00
_cell.angle_beta   90.00
_cell.angle_gamma   90.00
#
_symmetry.space_group_name_H-M   'P 1'
#
loop_
_entity.id
_entity.type
_entity.pdbx_description
1 polymer ?
#
loop_
_entity_poly.entity_id
_entity_poly.type
_entity_poly.pdbx_seq_one_letter_code
_entity_poly.pdbx_strand_id
1 'polypeptide(L)'
;MINQPHKLGLSKHKALLENIVTLLKRRASRGGGAIYVQSNITTLSVNGSSTLSGNHANGDGGGAIYVYGYVNNLIVDGNSTLSGNRAKSGGAIFVYEFVTTFTVDGNSTVSDNSARGGSGGAIFVYETIATFTVDGSSTLADNHADGGSGGGAIYAESNVTTLTVDGSSTLSGNSAKSGGGAIYVYGYVDNLTVDGNSTLSGNSAKRGGAIFVYNSVANLTIDGNSTVSDNHANGGNGGQFP
;
A
#
# COMPACT_ATOMS: atom_id res chain seq x y z
N MET A 1 -4.49 33.52 -20.09
CA MET A 1 -3.62 33.32 -18.90
C MET A 1 -4.08 32.05 -18.22
N ILE A 2 -3.31 30.96 -18.40
CA ILE A 2 -3.68 29.62 -17.91
C ILE A 2 -2.96 29.42 -16.58
N ASN A 3 -3.75 29.20 -15.52
CA ASN A 3 -3.27 28.90 -14.17
C ASN A 3 -2.44 27.61 -14.15
N GLN A 4 -1.17 27.74 -13.79
CA GLN A 4 -0.29 26.63 -13.43
C GLN A 4 -0.71 26.08 -12.05
N PRO A 5 -0.86 24.75 -11.85
CA PRO A 5 -1.10 24.21 -10.52
C PRO A 5 0.18 24.28 -9.68
N HIS A 6 0.07 24.90 -8.50
CA HIS A 6 1.13 25.04 -7.50
C HIS A 6 1.70 23.68 -7.07
N LYS A 7 3.02 23.50 -7.23
CA LYS A 7 3.80 22.51 -6.49
C LYS A 7 4.06 23.08 -5.08
N LEU A 8 3.48 22.49 -4.05
CA LEU A 8 3.85 22.80 -2.66
C LEU A 8 5.21 22.14 -2.36
N GLY A 9 6.28 22.93 -2.42
CA GLY A 9 7.58 22.53 -1.86
C GLY A 9 7.63 22.88 -0.38
N LEU A 10 7.57 21.88 0.50
CA LEU A 10 7.76 22.05 1.94
C LEU A 10 9.24 21.86 2.31
N SER A 11 9.80 22.81 3.05
CA SER A 11 11.23 22.96 3.36
C SER A 11 11.62 22.38 4.73
N LYS A 12 12.63 21.50 4.73
CA LYS A 12 13.66 21.10 5.74
C LYS A 12 13.44 21.13 7.27
N HIS A 13 12.24 21.37 7.80
CA HIS A 13 11.92 21.06 9.21
C HIS A 13 10.66 20.20 9.25
N LYS A 14 10.76 19.02 9.90
CA LYS A 14 9.71 17.97 10.07
C LYS A 14 8.43 18.29 9.29
N ALA A 15 8.37 17.86 8.04
CA ALA A 15 7.19 18.08 7.23
C ALA A 15 6.02 17.29 7.83
N LEU A 16 4.90 17.98 8.09
CA LEU A 16 3.62 17.39 8.44
C LEU A 16 2.73 17.51 7.21
N LEU A 17 2.22 16.40 6.70
CA LEU A 17 1.19 16.34 5.67
C LEU A 17 -0.05 15.71 6.29
N GLU A 18 -0.78 16.53 7.02
CA GLU A 18 -2.03 16.14 7.68
C GLU A 18 -3.24 16.62 6.88
N ASN A 19 -4.31 15.84 6.90
CA ASN A 19 -5.61 16.20 6.35
C ASN A 19 -5.59 16.49 4.83
N ILE A 20 -5.14 15.52 4.04
CA ILE A 20 -5.12 15.64 2.56
C ILE A 20 -6.54 15.51 1.99
N VAL A 21 -7.30 16.60 2.00
CA VAL A 21 -8.75 16.61 1.67
C VAL A 21 -9.08 15.99 0.30
N THR A 22 -8.45 16.45 -0.79
CA THR A 22 -8.75 15.93 -2.14
C THR A 22 -7.61 16.19 -3.12
N LEU A 23 -7.05 15.13 -3.72
CA LEU A 23 -6.07 15.19 -4.81
C LEU A 23 -6.56 14.35 -5.99
N LEU A 24 -7.01 15.03 -7.05
CA LEU A 24 -7.61 14.37 -8.21
C LEU A 24 -6.83 14.64 -9.50
N LYS A 25 -6.59 13.58 -10.27
CA LYS A 25 -6.15 13.64 -11.69
C LYS A 25 -4.86 14.43 -11.90
N ARG A 26 -3.97 14.45 -10.91
CA ARG A 26 -2.68 15.15 -11.01
C ARG A 26 -1.68 14.33 -11.81
N ARG A 27 -0.76 14.98 -12.52
CA ARG A 27 0.21 14.32 -13.40
C ARG A 27 1.61 14.85 -13.19
N ALA A 28 2.58 13.96 -13.05
CA ALA A 28 4.01 14.30 -13.00
C ALA A 28 4.85 13.39 -13.91
N SER A 29 6.01 13.88 -14.36
CA SER A 29 6.94 13.11 -15.20
C SER A 29 7.85 12.17 -14.40
N ARG A 30 8.15 12.48 -13.13
CA ARG A 30 9.01 11.67 -12.26
C ARG A 30 8.21 10.94 -11.19
N GLY A 31 8.06 11.49 -9.99
CA GLY A 31 7.25 10.93 -8.92
C GLY A 31 6.28 11.96 -8.35
N GLY A 32 5.28 11.48 -7.60
CA GLY A 32 4.38 12.36 -6.85
C GLY A 32 3.50 13.17 -7.78
N GLY A 33 2.55 12.51 -8.47
CA GLY A 33 1.69 13.18 -9.45
C GLY A 33 1.01 14.42 -8.87
N ALA A 34 0.70 14.41 -7.57
CA ALA A 34 0.19 15.54 -6.81
C ALA A 34 1.24 16.16 -5.86
N ILE A 35 1.94 15.34 -5.07
CA ILE A 35 2.86 15.80 -4.02
C ILE A 35 4.19 15.04 -4.12
N TYR A 36 5.30 15.78 -4.12
CA TYR A 36 6.66 15.23 -4.04
C TYR A 36 7.39 15.87 -2.86
N VAL A 37 7.82 15.06 -1.90
CA VAL A 37 8.49 15.51 -0.67
C VAL A 37 9.95 15.08 -0.69
N GLN A 38 10.87 16.01 -0.39
CA GLN A 38 12.32 15.77 -0.31
C GLN A 38 12.83 15.89 1.13
N SER A 39 12.09 15.28 2.05
CA SER A 39 12.38 15.33 3.48
C SER A 39 11.63 14.23 4.20
N ASN A 40 12.04 13.99 5.44
CA ASN A 40 11.35 13.11 6.35
C ASN A 40 10.02 13.72 6.81
N ILE A 41 9.01 12.87 6.95
CA ILE A 41 7.66 13.23 7.34
C ILE A 41 7.35 12.60 8.70
N THR A 42 6.80 13.39 9.61
CA THR A 42 6.29 12.83 10.87
C THR A 42 4.98 12.10 10.62
N THR A 43 4.02 12.75 9.95
CA THR A 43 2.73 12.15 9.62
C THR A 43 2.36 12.49 8.18
N LEU A 44 2.05 11.45 7.41
CA LEU A 44 1.39 11.50 6.11
C LEU A 44 0.01 10.88 6.29
N SER A 45 -1.04 11.71 6.37
CA SER A 45 -2.40 11.26 6.65
C SER A 45 -3.40 11.67 5.58
N VAL A 46 -4.10 10.68 5.05
CA VAL A 46 -5.31 10.82 4.22
C VAL A 46 -6.49 10.42 5.11
N ASN A 47 -7.15 11.40 5.71
CA ASN A 47 -8.18 11.17 6.75
C ASN A 47 -9.43 12.03 6.53
N GLY A 48 -10.49 11.80 7.32
CA GLY A 48 -11.65 12.70 7.34
C GLY A 48 -12.40 12.76 6.01
N SER A 49 -12.66 11.59 5.42
CA SER A 49 -13.38 11.41 4.15
C SER A 49 -12.64 12.00 2.95
N SER A 50 -11.31 11.92 3.00
CA SER A 50 -10.43 12.45 1.98
C SER A 50 -10.31 11.53 0.76
N THR A 51 -10.02 12.11 -0.42
CA THR A 51 -9.86 11.31 -1.65
C THR A 51 -8.58 11.63 -2.41
N LEU A 52 -7.73 10.63 -2.64
CA LEU A 52 -6.61 10.64 -3.59
C LEU A 52 -6.99 9.76 -4.77
N SER A 53 -7.38 10.36 -5.89
CA SER A 53 -7.86 9.56 -7.03
C SER A 53 -7.38 9.99 -8.41
N GLY A 54 -7.07 9.00 -9.24
CA GLY A 54 -6.70 9.19 -10.65
C GLY A 54 -5.39 9.94 -10.86
N ASN A 55 -4.54 10.06 -9.84
CA ASN A 55 -3.24 10.73 -9.97
C ASN A 55 -2.24 9.80 -10.67
N HIS A 56 -1.33 10.38 -11.46
CA HIS A 56 -0.48 9.63 -12.36
C HIS A 56 0.95 10.16 -12.38
N ALA A 57 1.93 9.30 -12.13
CA ALA A 57 3.35 9.59 -12.33
C ALA A 57 3.93 8.71 -13.43
N ASN A 58 4.60 9.31 -14.43
CA ASN A 58 5.24 8.53 -15.52
C ASN A 58 6.56 7.86 -15.12
N GLY A 59 7.21 8.34 -14.05
CA GLY A 59 8.55 7.91 -13.64
C GLY A 59 8.52 7.06 -12.38
N ASP A 60 9.36 7.42 -11.40
CA ASP A 60 9.85 6.58 -10.30
C ASP A 60 8.74 5.89 -9.49
N GLY A 61 7.79 6.64 -8.92
CA GLY A 61 6.70 6.05 -8.14
C GLY A 61 5.71 7.05 -7.55
N GLY A 62 4.70 6.54 -6.83
CA GLY A 62 3.81 7.36 -6.00
C GLY A 62 2.91 8.25 -6.84
N GLY A 63 2.00 7.64 -7.60
CA GLY A 63 1.18 8.35 -8.59
C GLY A 63 0.44 9.55 -8.03
N ALA A 64 0.10 9.53 -6.74
CA ALA A 64 -0.33 10.70 -5.99
C ALA A 64 0.83 11.34 -5.21
N ILE A 65 1.48 10.57 -4.32
CA ILE A 65 2.45 11.10 -3.34
C ILE A 65 3.75 10.32 -3.42
N TYR A 66 4.86 11.04 -3.55
CA TYR A 66 6.21 10.48 -3.43
C TYR A 66 6.94 11.15 -2.27
N VAL A 67 7.52 10.33 -1.39
CA VAL A 67 8.34 10.78 -0.26
C VAL A 67 9.77 10.26 -0.44
N TYR A 68 10.71 11.18 -0.68
CA TYR A 68 12.14 10.93 -0.66
C TYR A 68 12.68 11.14 0.76
N GLY A 69 12.41 10.18 1.63
CA GLY A 69 12.74 10.17 3.06
C GLY A 69 11.84 9.18 3.82
N TYR A 70 11.97 9.11 5.13
CA TYR A 70 11.12 8.25 5.97
C TYR A 70 9.79 8.92 6.34
N VAL A 71 8.81 8.09 6.71
CA VAL A 71 7.51 8.53 7.25
C VAL A 71 7.27 7.83 8.58
N ASN A 72 7.12 8.56 9.69
CA ASN A 72 6.82 7.86 10.95
C ASN A 72 5.41 7.27 10.90
N ASN A 73 4.39 8.05 10.52
CA ASN A 73 3.00 7.59 10.46
C ASN A 73 2.43 7.78 9.05
N LEU A 74 2.19 6.69 8.34
CA LEU A 74 1.41 6.67 7.10
C LEU A 74 0.00 6.19 7.42
N ILE A 75 -0.99 7.06 7.24
CA ILE A 75 -2.37 6.80 7.69
C ILE A 75 -3.35 7.03 6.54
N VAL A 76 -4.21 6.04 6.29
CA VAL A 76 -5.43 6.19 5.49
C VAL A 76 -6.62 5.88 6.40
N ASP A 77 -7.41 6.87 6.78
CA ASP A 77 -8.40 6.73 7.86
C ASP A 77 -9.70 7.53 7.60
N GLY A 78 -10.75 7.27 8.38
CA GLY A 78 -11.93 8.13 8.48
C GLY A 78 -12.76 8.19 7.20
N ASN A 79 -13.05 7.04 6.60
CA ASN A 79 -13.77 6.88 5.33
C ASN A 79 -13.03 7.47 4.14
N SER A 80 -11.70 7.43 4.15
CA SER A 80 -10.89 7.99 3.06
C SER A 80 -10.67 7.00 1.93
N THR A 81 -10.39 7.52 0.74
CA THR A 81 -10.23 6.73 -0.48
C THR A 81 -8.92 7.04 -1.20
N LEU A 82 -8.12 6.01 -1.50
CA LEU A 82 -7.03 6.03 -2.48
C LEU A 82 -7.45 5.19 -3.68
N SER A 83 -7.83 5.82 -4.80
CA SER A 83 -8.36 5.06 -5.94
C SER A 83 -7.80 5.39 -7.31
N GLY A 84 -7.56 4.39 -8.16
CA GLY A 84 -7.24 4.64 -9.57
C GLY A 84 -5.93 5.40 -9.82
N ASN A 85 -5.03 5.47 -8.84
CA ASN A 85 -3.74 6.15 -9.00
C ASN A 85 -2.74 5.22 -9.69
N ARG A 86 -1.82 5.80 -10.47
CA ARG A 86 -0.93 5.04 -11.35
C ARG A 86 0.51 5.54 -11.31
N ALA A 87 1.45 4.63 -11.20
CA ALA A 87 2.88 4.93 -11.34
C ALA A 87 3.66 3.70 -11.82
N LYS A 88 4.99 3.82 -11.94
CA LYS A 88 5.86 2.66 -12.14
C LYS A 88 5.84 1.77 -10.89
N SER A 89 6.03 2.35 -9.71
CA SER A 89 6.03 1.70 -8.39
C SER A 89 5.16 2.48 -7.41
N GLY A 90 4.41 1.83 -6.52
CA GLY A 90 3.55 2.54 -5.56
C GLY A 90 2.49 3.38 -6.28
N GLY A 91 1.48 2.75 -6.88
CA GLY A 91 0.55 3.45 -7.78
C GLY A 91 -0.09 4.70 -7.18
N ALA A 92 -0.36 4.72 -5.88
CA ALA A 92 -0.77 5.90 -5.12
C ALA A 92 0.39 6.55 -4.36
N ILE A 93 1.06 5.80 -3.48
CA ILE A 93 2.08 6.34 -2.57
C ILE A 93 3.39 5.55 -2.70
N PHE A 94 4.49 6.27 -2.76
CA PHE A 94 5.84 5.70 -2.70
C PHE A 94 6.63 6.37 -1.57
N VAL A 95 7.20 5.57 -0.67
CA VAL A 95 8.10 6.01 0.41
C VAL A 95 9.48 5.37 0.19
N TYR A 96 10.51 6.22 0.07
CA TYR A 96 11.87 5.79 -0.29
C TYR A 96 12.67 5.21 0.88
N GLU A 97 12.37 5.55 2.12
CA GLU A 97 13.02 4.96 3.30
C GLU A 97 11.99 4.14 4.11
N PHE A 98 12.14 4.07 5.43
CA PHE A 98 11.28 3.29 6.29
C PHE A 98 9.95 3.97 6.61
N VAL A 99 8.98 3.15 7.04
CA VAL A 99 7.76 3.60 7.70
C VAL A 99 7.68 3.01 9.11
N THR A 100 7.45 3.83 10.13
CA THR A 100 7.30 3.27 11.49
C THR A 100 5.94 2.60 11.65
N THR A 101 4.87 3.32 11.33
CA THR A 101 3.50 2.82 11.42
C THR A 101 2.76 3.12 10.13
N PHE A 102 2.24 2.08 9.49
CA PHE A 102 1.36 2.17 8.35
C PHE A 102 -0.01 1.60 8.73
N THR A 103 -1.04 2.44 8.69
CA THR A 103 -2.41 2.07 9.03
C THR A 103 -3.38 2.41 7.91
N VAL A 104 -4.24 1.46 7.55
CA VAL A 104 -5.49 1.69 6.81
C VAL A 104 -6.64 1.35 7.74
N ASP A 105 -7.45 2.33 8.12
CA ASP A 105 -8.46 2.18 9.18
C ASP A 105 -9.73 3.01 8.89
N GLY A 106 -10.74 2.90 9.74
CA GLY A 106 -11.91 3.77 9.78
C GLY A 106 -12.77 3.68 8.53
N ASN A 107 -13.03 2.46 8.05
CA ASN A 107 -13.83 2.17 6.85
C ASN A 107 -13.25 2.85 5.60
N SER A 108 -11.92 2.85 5.48
CA SER A 108 -11.22 3.44 4.35
C SER A 108 -11.02 2.44 3.22
N THR A 109 -10.88 2.96 1.99
CA THR A 109 -10.74 2.15 0.77
C THR A 109 -9.46 2.50 0.02
N VAL A 110 -8.67 1.48 -0.30
CA VAL A 110 -7.54 1.55 -1.23
C VAL A 110 -7.86 0.66 -2.42
N SER A 111 -8.24 1.23 -3.57
CA SER A 111 -8.71 0.44 -4.70
C SER A 111 -8.20 0.84 -6.07
N ASP A 112 -8.20 -0.09 -7.03
CA ASP A 112 -7.92 0.19 -8.46
C ASP A 112 -6.58 0.90 -8.74
N ASN A 113 -5.64 0.90 -7.79
CA ASN A 113 -4.33 1.52 -7.99
C ASN A 113 -3.42 0.57 -8.76
N SER A 114 -2.58 1.12 -9.65
CA SER A 114 -1.74 0.31 -10.53
C SER A 114 -0.26 0.68 -10.49
N ALA A 115 0.60 -0.32 -10.32
CA ALA A 115 2.03 -0.25 -10.58
C ALA A 115 2.35 -0.98 -11.89
N ARG A 116 2.61 -0.23 -12.96
CA ARG A 116 2.72 -0.80 -14.32
C ARG A 116 4.06 -1.44 -14.63
N GLY A 117 5.12 -1.04 -13.94
CA GLY A 117 6.49 -1.46 -14.23
C GLY A 117 7.29 -1.92 -13.01
N GLY A 118 6.69 -1.84 -11.83
CA GLY A 118 7.32 -2.08 -10.54
C GLY A 118 6.33 -2.71 -9.57
N SER A 119 6.63 -2.61 -8.27
CA SER A 119 5.89 -3.27 -7.19
C SER A 119 4.93 -2.32 -6.48
N GLY A 120 4.05 -2.85 -5.63
CA GLY A 120 3.13 -2.06 -4.80
C GLY A 120 2.09 -1.35 -5.65
N GLY A 121 1.04 -2.05 -6.08
CA GLY A 121 0.05 -1.45 -6.98
C GLY A 121 -0.62 -0.20 -6.41
N ALA A 122 -0.81 -0.14 -5.09
CA ALA A 122 -1.18 1.08 -4.38
C ALA A 122 0.01 1.73 -3.68
N ILE A 123 0.72 0.99 -2.82
CA ILE A 123 1.70 1.57 -1.89
C ILE A 123 2.99 0.76 -1.94
N PHE A 124 4.11 1.46 -2.06
CA PHE A 124 5.45 0.89 -2.01
C PHE A 124 6.24 1.58 -0.89
N VAL A 125 6.75 0.78 0.07
CA VAL A 125 7.78 1.19 1.02
C VAL A 125 9.09 0.48 0.71
N TYR A 126 10.15 1.25 0.48
CA TYR A 126 11.44 0.72 0.01
C TYR A 126 12.33 0.17 1.12
N GLU A 127 12.12 0.59 2.36
CA GLU A 127 12.78 -0.05 3.50
C GLU A 127 11.75 -0.74 4.41
N THR A 128 12.04 -0.78 5.70
CA THR A 128 11.28 -1.51 6.71
C THR A 128 9.95 -0.82 7.00
N ILE A 129 8.92 -1.62 7.29
CA ILE A 129 7.70 -1.15 7.97
C ILE A 129 7.69 -1.74 9.37
N ALA A 130 7.75 -0.95 10.45
CA ALA A 130 7.76 -1.58 11.78
C ALA A 130 6.38 -2.21 12.10
N THR A 131 5.30 -1.43 11.94
CA THR A 131 3.92 -1.93 12.12
C THR A 131 3.09 -1.60 10.89
N PHE A 132 2.47 -2.61 10.30
CA PHE A 132 1.50 -2.48 9.22
C PHE A 132 0.16 -3.08 9.64
N THR A 133 -0.89 -2.25 9.66
CA THR A 133 -2.24 -2.65 10.06
C THR A 133 -3.27 -2.24 9.01
N VAL A 134 -4.17 -3.16 8.67
CA VAL A 134 -5.46 -2.89 8.01
C VAL A 134 -6.57 -3.24 9.00
N ASP A 135 -7.39 -2.28 9.38
CA ASP A 135 -8.39 -2.41 10.45
C ASP A 135 -9.67 -1.60 10.16
N GLY A 136 -10.65 -1.66 11.06
CA GLY A 136 -11.83 -0.80 11.09
C GLY A 136 -12.72 -0.95 9.87
N SER A 137 -12.92 -2.18 9.40
CA SER A 137 -13.72 -2.49 8.21
C SER A 137 -13.18 -1.85 6.93
N SER A 138 -11.87 -1.69 6.85
CA SER A 138 -11.22 -1.11 5.67
C SER A 138 -11.05 -2.12 4.55
N THR A 139 -10.93 -1.61 3.33
CA THR A 139 -10.87 -2.42 2.10
C THR A 139 -9.65 -2.10 1.26
N LEU A 140 -8.89 -3.12 0.89
CA LEU A 140 -7.88 -3.08 -0.17
C LEU A 140 -8.40 -3.94 -1.34
N ALA A 141 -8.85 -3.31 -2.42
CA ALA A 141 -9.53 -4.02 -3.51
C ALA A 141 -8.97 -3.72 -4.90
N ASP A 142 -8.85 -4.72 -5.76
CA ASP A 142 -8.59 -4.54 -7.20
C ASP A 142 -7.32 -3.73 -7.54
N ASN A 143 -6.37 -3.65 -6.61
CA ASN A 143 -5.08 -3.05 -6.87
C ASN A 143 -4.20 -4.05 -7.62
N HIS A 144 -3.37 -3.56 -8.55
CA HIS A 144 -2.55 -4.45 -9.37
C HIS A 144 -1.12 -3.96 -9.57
N ALA A 145 -0.20 -4.93 -9.53
CA ALA A 145 1.20 -4.77 -9.91
C ALA A 145 1.50 -5.64 -11.14
N ASP A 146 1.53 -5.01 -12.32
CA ASP A 146 1.74 -5.66 -13.62
C ASP A 146 3.22 -6.00 -13.88
N GLY A 147 4.11 -5.35 -13.14
CA GLY A 147 5.57 -5.52 -13.19
C GLY A 147 6.16 -5.89 -11.85
N GLY A 148 7.48 -5.70 -11.73
CA GLY A 148 8.21 -5.83 -10.47
C GLY A 148 8.10 -7.19 -9.77
N SER A 149 8.29 -7.15 -8.45
CA SER A 149 8.32 -8.31 -7.57
C SER A 149 6.92 -8.73 -7.09
N GLY A 150 5.97 -7.79 -7.02
CA GLY A 150 4.57 -8.03 -6.65
C GLY A 150 4.11 -7.24 -5.41
N GLY A 151 3.00 -7.64 -4.79
CA GLY A 151 2.25 -6.81 -3.85
C GLY A 151 1.24 -5.94 -4.60
N GLY A 152 0.18 -6.58 -5.10
CA GLY A 152 -0.80 -5.91 -5.96
C GLY A 152 -1.44 -4.71 -5.28
N ALA A 153 -1.61 -4.72 -3.96
CA ALA A 153 -1.88 -3.52 -3.19
C ALA A 153 -0.59 -2.93 -2.59
N ILE A 154 0.11 -3.69 -1.76
CA ILE A 154 1.18 -3.16 -0.91
C ILE A 154 2.45 -3.99 -1.09
N TYR A 155 3.58 -3.29 -1.25
CA TYR A 155 4.91 -3.88 -1.30
C TYR A 155 5.82 -3.24 -0.25
N ALA A 156 6.46 -4.10 0.56
CA ALA A 156 7.58 -3.75 1.41
C ALA A 156 8.85 -4.46 0.91
N GLU A 157 9.87 -3.70 0.54
CA GLU A 157 11.13 -4.26 0.02
C GLU A 157 12.07 -4.79 1.11
N SER A 158 11.85 -4.37 2.36
CA SER A 158 12.58 -4.91 3.51
C SER A 158 11.65 -5.66 4.46
N ASN A 159 11.94 -5.65 5.76
CA ASN A 159 11.22 -6.39 6.79
C ASN A 159 9.90 -5.69 7.18
N VAL A 160 8.98 -6.47 7.72
CA VAL A 160 7.84 -5.96 8.48
C VAL A 160 7.81 -6.60 9.86
N THR A 161 7.92 -5.86 10.96
CA THR A 161 7.92 -6.50 12.29
C THR A 161 6.53 -7.07 12.61
N THR A 162 5.48 -6.28 12.47
CA THR A 162 4.10 -6.73 12.67
C THR A 162 3.24 -6.39 11.48
N LEU A 163 2.55 -7.38 10.92
CA LEU A 163 1.55 -7.24 9.88
C LEU A 163 0.21 -7.78 10.39
N THR A 164 -0.80 -6.93 10.43
CA THR A 164 -2.13 -7.27 10.95
C THR A 164 -3.21 -6.89 9.95
N VAL A 165 -4.15 -7.80 9.70
CA VAL A 165 -5.44 -7.53 9.05
C VAL A 165 -6.53 -7.90 10.05
N ASP A 166 -7.31 -6.91 10.50
CA ASP A 166 -8.26 -7.05 11.61
C ASP A 166 -9.55 -6.23 11.36
N GLY A 167 -10.50 -6.27 12.30
CA GLY A 167 -11.65 -5.37 12.36
C GLY A 167 -12.63 -5.54 11.20
N SER A 168 -12.82 -6.76 10.72
CA SER A 168 -13.68 -7.08 9.58
C SER A 168 -13.20 -6.41 8.28
N SER A 169 -11.89 -6.27 8.14
CA SER A 169 -11.28 -5.69 6.93
C SER A 169 -11.22 -6.69 5.79
N THR A 170 -11.19 -6.18 4.56
CA THR A 170 -11.22 -6.98 3.34
C THR A 170 -10.03 -6.67 2.43
N LEU A 171 -9.30 -7.71 2.03
CA LEU A 171 -8.31 -7.67 0.95
C LEU A 171 -8.86 -8.53 -0.19
N SER A 172 -9.35 -7.91 -1.27
CA SER A 172 -10.03 -8.65 -2.33
C SER A 172 -9.59 -8.29 -3.75
N GLY A 173 -9.58 -9.27 -4.65
CA GLY A 173 -9.36 -9.02 -6.09
C GLY A 173 -8.01 -8.40 -6.46
N ASN A 174 -7.06 -8.29 -5.52
CA ASN A 174 -5.77 -7.68 -5.81
C ASN A 174 -4.91 -8.67 -6.61
N SER A 175 -4.10 -8.16 -7.54
CA SER A 175 -3.30 -9.01 -8.41
C SER A 175 -1.85 -8.55 -8.58
N ALA A 176 -0.94 -9.51 -8.65
CA ALA A 176 0.48 -9.24 -8.88
C ALA A 176 1.10 -10.26 -9.82
N LYS A 177 1.98 -9.83 -10.72
CA LYS A 177 2.62 -10.75 -11.66
C LYS A 177 3.54 -11.79 -10.99
N SER A 178 4.12 -11.46 -9.84
CA SER A 178 5.13 -12.30 -9.17
C SER A 178 4.70 -12.80 -7.79
N GLY A 179 4.82 -12.04 -6.71
CA GLY A 179 4.40 -12.47 -5.37
C GLY A 179 3.27 -11.64 -4.80
N GLY A 180 2.47 -12.20 -3.90
CA GLY A 180 1.55 -11.46 -3.04
C GLY A 180 0.50 -10.68 -3.83
N GLY A 181 -0.63 -11.31 -4.15
CA GLY A 181 -1.68 -10.64 -4.92
C GLY A 181 -2.16 -9.36 -4.23
N ALA A 182 -2.28 -9.36 -2.90
CA ALA A 182 -2.53 -8.17 -2.10
C ALA A 182 -1.23 -7.60 -1.51
N ILE A 183 -0.55 -8.36 -0.64
CA ILE A 183 0.62 -7.88 0.10
C ILE A 183 1.84 -8.73 -0.22
N TYR A 184 2.96 -8.07 -0.52
CA TYR A 184 4.27 -8.71 -0.63
C TYR A 184 5.24 -8.06 0.36
N VAL A 185 5.91 -8.87 1.16
CA VAL A 185 7.09 -8.49 1.96
C VAL A 185 8.32 -9.25 1.47
N TYR A 186 9.39 -8.54 1.08
CA TYR A 186 10.63 -9.18 0.61
C TYR A 186 11.54 -9.64 1.74
N GLY A 187 11.53 -8.91 2.85
CA GLY A 187 12.26 -9.31 4.04
C GLY A 187 11.55 -10.40 4.85
N TYR A 188 11.70 -10.28 6.16
CA TYR A 188 11.09 -11.12 7.17
C TYR A 188 9.79 -10.49 7.71
N VAL A 189 8.90 -11.34 8.23
CA VAL A 189 7.79 -10.90 9.08
C VAL A 189 7.88 -11.58 10.43
N ASP A 190 7.93 -10.81 11.53
CA ASP A 190 7.99 -11.44 12.85
C ASP A 190 6.60 -11.93 13.26
N ASN A 191 5.56 -11.11 13.08
CA ASN A 191 4.18 -11.47 13.40
C ASN A 191 3.25 -11.14 12.23
N LEU A 192 2.58 -12.15 11.71
CA LEU A 192 1.54 -12.03 10.69
C LEU A 192 0.21 -12.50 11.28
N THR A 193 -0.74 -11.59 11.41
CA THR A 193 -2.07 -11.87 11.98
C THR A 193 -3.18 -11.51 11.01
N VAL A 194 -4.14 -12.41 10.84
CA VAL A 194 -5.44 -12.15 10.21
C VAL A 194 -6.53 -12.50 11.22
N ASP A 195 -7.28 -11.51 11.71
CA ASP A 195 -8.22 -11.64 12.83
C ASP A 195 -9.51 -10.82 12.61
N GLY A 196 -10.45 -10.88 13.55
CA GLY A 196 -11.59 -9.96 13.65
C GLY A 196 -12.63 -10.09 12.53
N ASN A 197 -12.87 -11.31 12.05
CA ASN A 197 -13.75 -11.62 10.92
C ASN A 197 -13.27 -10.99 9.59
N SER A 198 -11.96 -10.85 9.42
CA SER A 198 -11.38 -10.29 8.20
C SER A 198 -11.41 -11.27 7.05
N THR A 199 -11.42 -10.76 5.82
CA THR A 199 -11.51 -11.57 4.59
C THR A 199 -10.38 -11.25 3.63
N LEU A 200 -9.62 -12.27 3.24
CA LEU A 200 -8.67 -12.23 2.13
C LEU A 200 -9.22 -13.12 1.00
N SER A 201 -9.74 -12.53 -0.08
CA SER A 201 -10.44 -13.30 -1.12
C SER A 201 -10.15 -12.91 -2.56
N GLY A 202 -10.10 -13.88 -3.46
CA GLY A 202 -9.97 -13.59 -4.91
C GLY A 202 -8.65 -12.91 -5.32
N ASN A 203 -7.63 -12.90 -4.47
CA ASN A 203 -6.34 -12.29 -4.80
C ASN A 203 -5.49 -13.26 -5.62
N SER A 204 -4.71 -12.76 -6.58
CA SER A 204 -3.92 -13.61 -7.48
C SER A 204 -2.49 -13.16 -7.65
N ALA A 205 -1.55 -14.11 -7.56
CA ALA A 205 -0.16 -13.89 -7.95
C ALA A 205 0.50 -15.16 -8.46
N LYS A 206 1.78 -15.11 -8.87
CA LYS A 206 2.53 -16.35 -9.15
C LYS A 206 2.88 -17.09 -7.84
N ARG A 207 3.14 -16.38 -6.74
CA ARG A 207 3.47 -16.95 -5.41
C ARG A 207 2.68 -16.22 -4.34
N GLY A 208 2.01 -16.95 -3.44
CA GLY A 208 1.15 -16.36 -2.40
C GLY A 208 0.00 -15.55 -2.98
N GLY A 209 -1.17 -16.17 -3.16
CA GLY A 209 -2.33 -15.55 -3.81
C GLY A 209 -2.74 -14.24 -3.14
N ALA A 210 -2.82 -14.19 -1.81
CA ALA A 210 -3.11 -12.97 -1.04
C ALA A 210 -1.84 -12.31 -0.49
N ILE A 211 -1.16 -13.00 0.43
CA ILE A 211 0.05 -12.50 1.09
C ILE A 211 1.24 -13.39 0.69
N PHE A 212 2.36 -12.77 0.36
CA PHE A 212 3.63 -13.46 0.14
C PHE A 212 4.76 -12.79 0.92
N VAL A 213 5.41 -13.58 1.77
CA VAL A 213 6.64 -13.18 2.47
C VAL A 213 7.78 -13.98 1.87
N TYR A 214 8.79 -13.32 1.31
CA TYR A 214 9.83 -13.98 0.52
C TYR A 214 10.80 -14.79 1.40
N ASN A 215 11.18 -14.27 2.58
CA ASN A 215 12.06 -15.00 3.50
C ASN A 215 11.27 -15.91 4.43
N SER A 216 10.85 -15.42 5.61
CA SER A 216 10.09 -16.22 6.58
C SER A 216 9.14 -15.37 7.40
N VAL A 217 8.11 -16.04 7.92
CA VAL A 217 7.20 -15.55 8.96
C VAL A 217 7.57 -16.27 10.26
N ALA A 218 7.84 -15.54 11.35
CA ALA A 218 8.18 -16.18 12.62
C ALA A 218 6.93 -16.68 13.35
N ASN A 219 5.88 -15.87 13.40
CA ASN A 219 4.57 -16.23 13.98
C ASN A 219 3.45 -15.91 12.99
N LEU A 220 2.62 -16.91 12.70
CA LEU A 220 1.43 -16.79 11.85
C LEU A 220 0.17 -17.11 12.67
N THR A 221 -0.77 -16.18 12.69
CA THR A 221 -2.07 -16.33 13.33
C THR A 221 -3.19 -16.02 12.33
N ILE A 222 -4.14 -16.94 12.19
CA ILE A 222 -5.40 -16.72 11.48
C ILE A 222 -6.51 -17.12 12.45
N ASP A 223 -7.26 -16.14 12.96
CA ASP A 223 -8.26 -16.33 14.02
C ASP A 223 -9.49 -15.43 13.80
N GLY A 224 -10.39 -15.38 14.79
CA GLY A 224 -11.54 -14.46 14.84
C GLY A 224 -12.56 -14.71 13.75
N ASN A 225 -12.72 -15.96 13.31
CA ASN A 225 -13.54 -16.35 12.16
C ASN A 225 -13.13 -15.66 10.84
N SER A 226 -11.86 -15.31 10.70
CA SER A 226 -11.34 -14.76 9.46
C SER A 226 -11.32 -15.79 8.33
N THR A 227 -11.52 -15.32 7.09
CA THR A 227 -11.61 -16.16 5.90
C THR A 227 -10.49 -15.85 4.93
N VAL A 228 -9.80 -16.89 4.47
CA VAL A 228 -8.81 -16.82 3.37
C VAL A 228 -9.28 -17.77 2.27
N SER A 229 -10.00 -17.26 1.26
CA SER A 229 -10.64 -18.08 0.22
C SER A 229 -10.31 -17.61 -1.20
N ASP A 230 -10.43 -18.48 -2.20
CA ASP A 230 -10.36 -18.11 -3.63
C ASP A 230 -9.09 -17.36 -4.07
N ASN A 231 -8.02 -17.45 -3.27
CA ASN A 231 -6.74 -16.83 -3.59
C ASN A 231 -5.93 -17.78 -4.48
N HIS A 232 -5.45 -17.29 -5.62
CA HIS A 232 -4.87 -18.13 -6.66
C HIS A 232 -3.37 -17.84 -6.85
N ALA A 233 -2.52 -18.83 -6.56
CA ALA A 233 -1.09 -18.78 -6.85
C ALA A 233 -0.74 -19.60 -8.12
N ASN A 234 -0.50 -18.92 -9.25
CA ASN A 234 -0.36 -19.54 -10.59
C ASN A 234 0.97 -20.30 -10.76
N GLY A 235 1.94 -20.13 -9.86
CA GLY A 235 3.24 -20.76 -9.89
C GLY A 235 3.35 -21.93 -8.93
N GLY A 236 2.74 -23.06 -9.25
CA GLY A 236 3.09 -24.42 -8.76
C GLY A 236 3.01 -24.74 -7.26
N ASN A 237 2.99 -23.76 -6.35
CA ASN A 237 3.06 -23.95 -4.90
C ASN A 237 1.90 -23.25 -4.16
N GLY A 238 0.76 -23.06 -4.82
CA GLY A 238 -0.33 -22.19 -4.37
C GLY A 238 -1.16 -22.67 -3.18
N GLY A 239 -0.60 -23.47 -2.27
CA GLY A 239 -1.32 -24.00 -1.12
C GLY A 239 -0.46 -24.53 0.03
N GLN A 240 0.79 -24.08 0.22
CA GLN A 240 1.56 -24.45 1.41
C GLN A 240 1.93 -23.21 2.22
N PHE A 241 1.09 -22.93 3.21
CA PHE A 241 1.52 -22.28 4.45
C PHE A 241 2.31 -23.33 5.26
N PRO A 242 3.51 -23.04 5.78
CA PRO A 242 3.93 -23.65 7.04
C PRO A 242 3.10 -23.08 8.21
#